data_AF-J7RNF4-F1
#
_entry.id   AF-J7RNF4-F1
#
_cell.length_a   1.000
_cell.length_b   1.000
_cell.length_c   1.000
_cell.angle_alpha   90.00
_cell.angle_beta   90.00
_cell.angle_gamma   90.00
#
_symmetry.space_group_name_H-M   'P 1'
#
loop_
_entity.id
_entity.type
_entity.pdbx_description
1 polymer ?
#
loop_
_entity_poly.entity_id
_entity_poly.type
_entity_poly.pdbx_seq_one_letter_code
_entity_poly.pdbx_strand_id
1 'polypeptide(L)'
;MSCPLLFAKTAEGLYFKPSSSAAASEQQDPAIFAAAQKQSVLSVPLEEFPVHGEITKVAALLGFIAFKLNKYAVIANTVQETGRLNEHIIYKVVQHSVVPINPRSTLIDSDDAEYLKLLESQLSTATLFFSYTYDLTNSLQRNEKIGNPHWETADTRFFWNHYITEELRSLTTKDQRVGRFIQPFIYGYAKSVDTILNSAPVTIGLITRRSRFRAGTRYFRRGVDEDGNVGNFNETEQISIVQNNDNTSEVFSFLQTRGSVPVYWAEINNLKYKPNLVLGENSVESAKKHFDNQVQLYGDNYLVNLVNQKGHELPVKRAYEQTVDALDNPKLHYIYFDFHHECRNMQWHRVKLLIDQLVQMGLSNADFFHKVVSRDGFTTLKVVSEQKSTVRTNCMDCLDRTNVVQSVLAHWLLQKEFETAKIVSEGQLWEINRSLLSLFQNLWADNADAVSISYSGTGALKTDFTRTGKRTKLGAFNDFVNSASRYYQNNLTDGPRQDSYDLFLGNFKPYDASFASPFQDRRPLIIQLIPTILYASLTVLGATIFFPKNHFTSSKNLLFFLTASIMVLLSGNFVIKNGMQYVNWPKLVNVGFLATNRGFDVKGKGSNNLKYVISSNFTKPSSSKKE
;
A
#
# COMPACT_ATOMS: atom_id res chain seq x y z
N MET A 1 -12.58 -18.56 17.29
CA MET A 1 -11.32 -18.06 16.68
C MET A 1 -11.16 -18.66 15.30
N SER A 2 -10.53 -17.92 14.39
CA SER A 2 -10.15 -18.40 13.07
C SER A 2 -9.07 -19.48 13.17
N CYS A 3 -9.02 -20.37 12.20
CA CYS A 3 -8.05 -21.44 12.12
C CYS A 3 -7.83 -21.82 10.65
N PRO A 4 -6.84 -22.66 10.33
CA PRO A 4 -6.69 -23.18 8.98
C PRO A 4 -7.96 -23.92 8.54
N LEU A 5 -8.24 -23.91 7.25
CA LEU A 5 -9.46 -24.46 6.66
C LEU A 5 -9.16 -25.70 5.82
N LEU A 6 -10.16 -26.56 5.69
CA LEU A 6 -10.23 -27.61 4.69
C LEU A 6 -11.12 -27.14 3.56
N PHE A 7 -10.62 -27.26 2.33
CA PHE A 7 -11.25 -26.83 1.10
C PHE A 7 -11.51 -28.05 0.21
N ALA A 8 -12.74 -28.19 -0.27
CA ALA A 8 -13.13 -29.22 -1.23
C ALA A 8 -13.82 -28.59 -2.45
N LYS A 9 -13.45 -29.06 -3.63
CA LYS A 9 -14.04 -28.66 -4.91
C LYS A 9 -14.94 -29.77 -5.42
N THR A 10 -16.21 -29.47 -5.65
CA THR A 10 -17.16 -30.41 -6.25
C THR A 10 -17.76 -29.83 -7.53
N ALA A 11 -18.57 -30.62 -8.22
CA ALA A 11 -19.31 -30.13 -9.39
C ALA A 11 -20.50 -29.23 -9.02
N GLU A 12 -20.93 -29.26 -7.75
CA GLU A 12 -22.03 -28.46 -7.21
C GLU A 12 -21.56 -27.12 -6.65
N GLY A 13 -20.28 -26.99 -6.33
CA GLY A 13 -19.69 -25.77 -5.82
C GLY A 13 -18.41 -25.97 -5.02
N LEU A 14 -18.13 -25.04 -4.11
CA LEU A 14 -16.95 -25.03 -3.25
C LEU A 14 -17.36 -25.16 -1.79
N TYR A 15 -16.68 -26.02 -1.04
CA TYR A 15 -16.93 -26.22 0.39
C TYR A 15 -15.72 -25.82 1.22
N PHE A 16 -15.96 -25.16 2.35
CA PHE A 16 -14.95 -24.82 3.33
C PHE A 16 -15.41 -25.23 4.73
N LYS A 17 -14.53 -25.89 5.49
CA LYS A 17 -14.75 -26.15 6.92
C LYS A 17 -13.49 -25.86 7.74
N PRO A 18 -13.60 -25.57 9.04
CA PRO A 18 -12.46 -25.47 9.94
C PRO A 18 -11.66 -26.79 9.98
N SER A 19 -10.32 -26.72 9.99
CA SER A 19 -9.47 -27.92 10.07
C SER A 19 -9.31 -28.49 11.48
N SER A 20 -9.43 -27.66 12.51
CA SER A 20 -9.41 -28.07 13.91
C SER A 20 -10.79 -27.84 14.53
N SER A 21 -11.64 -28.87 14.50
CA SER A 21 -12.72 -28.98 15.47
C SER A 21 -12.06 -29.29 16.82
N ALA A 22 -12.31 -28.48 17.85
CA ALA A 22 -12.08 -28.99 19.19
C ALA A 22 -13.01 -30.22 19.33
N ALA A 23 -12.50 -31.36 19.80
CA ALA A 23 -13.21 -32.65 19.81
C ALA A 23 -14.61 -32.62 20.49
N ALA A 24 -14.97 -31.56 21.21
CA ALA A 24 -16.28 -31.33 21.79
C ALA A 24 -17.27 -30.52 20.92
N SER A 25 -16.85 -30.01 19.75
CA SER A 25 -17.61 -29.05 18.90
C SER A 25 -17.98 -29.57 17.50
N GLU A 26 -17.61 -30.80 17.15
CA GLU A 26 -17.84 -31.39 15.83
C GLU A 26 -19.33 -31.44 15.40
N GLN A 27 -20.25 -31.42 16.35
CA GLN A 27 -21.70 -31.46 16.06
C GLN A 27 -22.34 -30.08 15.83
N GLN A 28 -21.60 -28.97 15.94
CA GLN A 28 -22.19 -27.62 15.85
C GLN A 28 -21.47 -26.62 14.93
N ASP A 29 -20.29 -26.92 14.38
CA ASP A 29 -19.62 -25.98 13.48
C ASP A 29 -20.24 -26.04 12.06
N PRO A 30 -20.57 -24.90 11.42
CA PRO A 30 -21.06 -24.92 10.05
C PRO A 30 -19.93 -25.10 9.04
N ALA A 31 -20.27 -25.56 7.85
CA ALA A 31 -19.45 -25.44 6.66
C ALA A 31 -19.97 -24.28 5.79
N ILE A 32 -19.06 -23.64 5.04
CA ILE A 32 -19.43 -22.67 4.02
C ILE A 32 -19.54 -23.38 2.68
N PHE A 33 -20.70 -23.29 2.05
CA PHE A 33 -20.95 -23.80 0.72
C PHE A 33 -21.19 -22.63 -0.26
N ALA A 34 -20.31 -22.49 -1.23
CA ALA A 34 -20.49 -21.59 -2.35
C ALA A 34 -21.12 -22.36 -3.51
N ALA A 35 -22.42 -22.17 -3.73
CA ALA A 35 -23.21 -22.96 -4.67
C ALA A 35 -23.01 -22.50 -6.12
N ALA A 36 -22.68 -23.43 -7.04
CA ALA A 36 -22.44 -23.14 -8.45
C ALA A 36 -23.70 -22.64 -9.20
N GLN A 37 -24.87 -23.18 -8.88
CA GLN A 37 -26.13 -22.85 -9.58
C GLN A 37 -26.64 -21.45 -9.27
N LYS A 38 -26.60 -21.05 -7.99
CA LYS A 38 -27.09 -19.75 -7.52
C LYS A 38 -25.99 -18.69 -7.43
N GLN A 39 -24.72 -19.09 -7.58
CA GLN A 39 -23.54 -18.27 -7.29
C GLN A 39 -23.64 -17.55 -5.93
N SER A 40 -24.25 -18.20 -4.93
CA SER A 40 -24.47 -17.65 -3.60
C SER A 40 -23.68 -18.44 -2.56
N VAL A 41 -23.21 -17.76 -1.54
CA VAL A 41 -22.53 -18.37 -0.39
C VAL A 41 -23.57 -18.66 0.70
N LEU A 42 -23.53 -19.87 1.24
CA LEU A 42 -24.48 -20.37 2.24
C LEU A 42 -23.72 -20.96 3.43
N SER A 43 -24.30 -20.83 4.63
CA SER A 43 -23.91 -21.61 5.80
C SER A 43 -24.71 -22.92 5.76
N VAL A 44 -24.02 -24.05 5.76
CA VAL A 44 -24.62 -25.40 5.73
C VAL A 44 -24.12 -26.24 6.92
N PRO A 45 -24.86 -27.25 7.37
CA PRO A 45 -24.39 -28.21 8.37
C PRO A 45 -23.08 -28.90 7.91
N LEU A 46 -22.24 -29.28 8.88
CA LEU A 46 -20.96 -29.95 8.61
C LEU A 46 -21.12 -31.29 7.86
N GLU A 47 -22.26 -31.95 8.02
CA GLU A 47 -22.61 -33.22 7.38
C GLU A 47 -22.69 -33.12 5.85
N GLU A 48 -22.98 -31.92 5.32
CA GLU A 48 -22.98 -31.67 3.87
C GLU A 48 -21.56 -31.52 3.30
N PHE A 49 -20.52 -31.45 4.15
CA PHE A 49 -19.15 -31.39 3.67
C PHE A 49 -18.75 -32.72 3.00
N PRO A 50 -18.20 -32.70 1.77
CA PRO A 50 -17.85 -33.91 1.04
C PRO A 50 -16.92 -34.84 1.82
N VAL A 51 -17.29 -36.11 1.94
CA VAL A 51 -16.47 -37.17 2.56
C VAL A 51 -15.42 -37.70 1.57
N HIS A 52 -15.73 -37.66 0.27
CA HIS A 52 -14.87 -38.14 -0.80
C HIS A 52 -14.55 -37.00 -1.77
N GLY A 53 -13.33 -36.98 -2.30
CA GLY A 53 -12.85 -35.99 -3.26
C GLY A 53 -11.49 -35.43 -2.88
N GLU A 54 -11.00 -34.48 -3.69
CA GLU A 54 -9.76 -33.76 -3.44
C GLU A 54 -10.00 -32.71 -2.34
N ILE A 55 -9.72 -33.09 -1.10
CA ILE A 55 -9.78 -32.21 0.07
C ILE A 55 -8.37 -31.69 0.33
N THR A 56 -8.22 -30.37 0.29
CA THR A 56 -6.93 -29.69 0.49
C THR A 56 -6.98 -28.82 1.74
N LYS A 57 -5.85 -28.74 2.46
CA LYS A 57 -5.72 -27.82 3.59
C LYS A 57 -5.23 -26.47 3.06
N VAL A 58 -5.94 -25.40 3.42
CA VAL A 58 -5.61 -24.03 3.05
C VAL A 58 -5.46 -23.19 4.30
N ALA A 59 -4.63 -22.15 4.26
CA ALA A 59 -4.38 -21.31 5.42
C ALA A 59 -5.63 -20.48 5.78
N ALA A 60 -6.22 -19.78 4.82
CA ALA A 60 -7.39 -18.97 5.09
C ALA A 60 -8.16 -18.63 3.82
N LEU A 61 -9.45 -18.34 3.97
CA LEU A 61 -10.29 -17.79 2.92
C LEU A 61 -10.16 -16.27 2.94
N LEU A 62 -9.65 -15.68 1.84
CA LEU A 62 -9.58 -14.21 1.72
C LEU A 62 -10.97 -13.61 1.54
N GLY A 63 -11.83 -14.28 0.77
CA GLY A 63 -13.22 -13.90 0.54
C GLY A 63 -13.75 -14.36 -0.82
N PHE A 64 -14.87 -13.77 -1.24
CA PHE A 64 -15.50 -14.00 -2.54
C PHE A 64 -15.58 -12.69 -3.33
N ILE A 65 -15.35 -12.76 -4.63
CA ILE A 65 -15.45 -11.61 -5.53
C ILE A 65 -16.31 -11.96 -6.73
N ALA A 66 -17.27 -11.09 -7.03
CA ALA A 66 -18.19 -11.23 -8.15
C ALA A 66 -17.76 -10.33 -9.31
N PHE A 67 -17.66 -10.90 -10.51
CA PHE A 67 -17.53 -10.17 -11.77
C PHE A 67 -18.88 -10.11 -12.48
N LYS A 68 -18.92 -9.90 -13.80
CA LYS A 68 -20.18 -9.73 -14.52
C LYS A 68 -21.03 -11.00 -14.51
N LEU A 69 -20.41 -12.13 -14.85
CA LEU A 69 -21.13 -13.40 -15.02
C LEU A 69 -20.72 -14.45 -13.99
N ASN A 70 -19.49 -14.35 -13.46
CA ASN A 70 -18.89 -15.38 -12.62
C ASN A 70 -18.48 -14.81 -11.26
N LYS A 71 -18.61 -15.63 -10.23
CA LYS A 71 -18.12 -15.36 -8.88
C LYS A 71 -16.98 -16.32 -8.54
N TYR A 72 -15.96 -15.80 -7.88
CA TYR A 72 -14.71 -16.48 -7.57
C TYR A 72 -14.46 -16.47 -6.06
N ALA A 73 -13.94 -17.58 -5.53
CA ALA A 73 -13.35 -17.65 -4.21
C ALA A 73 -11.86 -17.30 -4.29
N VAL A 74 -11.41 -16.42 -3.41
CA VAL A 74 -9.99 -16.05 -3.28
C VAL A 74 -9.45 -16.72 -2.02
N ILE A 75 -8.42 -17.55 -2.16
CA ILE A 75 -7.93 -18.42 -1.09
C ILE A 75 -6.44 -18.17 -0.86
N ALA A 76 -6.03 -18.06 0.41
CA ALA A 76 -4.63 -18.12 0.81
C ALA A 76 -4.26 -19.58 1.04
N ASN A 77 -3.50 -20.17 0.11
CA ASN A 77 -3.17 -21.60 0.14
C ASN A 77 -2.12 -21.88 1.21
N THR A 78 -0.96 -21.23 1.10
CA THR A 78 0.20 -21.45 1.96
C THR A 78 0.70 -20.15 2.56
N VAL A 79 1.21 -20.24 3.78
CA VAL A 79 1.70 -19.12 4.56
C VAL A 79 3.07 -19.43 5.13
N GLN A 80 3.85 -18.38 5.36
CA GLN A 80 5.15 -18.44 6.03
C GLN A 80 5.07 -17.69 7.35
N GLU A 81 5.61 -18.27 8.42
CA GLU A 81 5.83 -17.57 9.68
C GLU A 81 6.90 -16.49 9.49
N THR A 82 6.55 -15.25 9.82
CA THR A 82 7.44 -14.09 9.66
C THR A 82 7.88 -13.50 10.99
N GLY A 83 7.27 -13.92 12.08
CA GLY A 83 7.64 -13.49 13.41
C GLY A 83 6.62 -13.97 14.43
N ARG A 84 7.00 -13.81 15.69
CA ARG A 84 6.16 -14.06 16.84
C ARG A 84 6.19 -12.83 17.76
N LEU A 85 5.03 -12.43 18.26
CA LEU A 85 4.88 -11.39 19.28
C LEU A 85 4.23 -12.05 20.51
N ASN A 86 4.98 -12.23 21.59
CA ASN A 86 4.62 -13.14 22.69
C ASN A 86 4.31 -14.55 22.13
N GLU A 87 3.06 -15.00 22.26
CA GLU A 87 2.58 -16.28 21.73
C GLU A 87 1.78 -16.13 20.42
N HIS A 88 1.67 -14.91 19.89
CA HIS A 88 0.95 -14.63 18.65
C HIS A 88 1.87 -14.78 17.44
N ILE A 89 1.59 -15.77 16.60
CA ILE A 89 2.35 -16.03 15.37
C ILE A 89 1.82 -15.14 14.25
N ILE A 90 2.73 -14.49 13.52
CA ILE A 90 2.44 -13.64 12.37
C ILE A 90 2.75 -14.40 11.08
N TYR A 91 1.76 -14.52 10.23
CA TYR A 91 1.84 -15.22 8.95
C TYR A 91 1.84 -14.25 7.77
N LYS A 92 2.68 -14.54 6.78
CA LYS A 92 2.66 -13.91 5.45
C LYS A 92 2.10 -14.90 4.44
N VAL A 93 1.19 -14.43 3.58
CA VAL A 93 0.68 -15.24 2.45
C VAL A 93 1.79 -15.42 1.40
N VAL A 94 2.05 -16.67 1.02
CA VAL A 94 3.07 -17.03 0.01
C VAL A 94 2.43 -17.45 -1.30
N GLN A 95 1.40 -18.29 -1.23
CA GLN A 95 0.65 -18.73 -2.41
C GLN A 95 -0.84 -18.45 -2.23
N HIS A 96 -1.47 -17.99 -3.30
CA HIS A 96 -2.91 -17.77 -3.37
C HIS A 96 -3.50 -18.56 -4.54
N SER A 97 -4.81 -18.73 -4.53
CA SER A 97 -5.56 -19.24 -5.67
C SER A 97 -6.87 -18.46 -5.84
N VAL A 98 -7.27 -18.27 -7.10
CA VAL A 98 -8.57 -17.72 -7.48
C VAL A 98 -9.36 -18.83 -8.14
N VAL A 99 -10.40 -19.32 -7.47
CA VAL A 99 -11.17 -20.49 -7.92
C VAL A 99 -12.59 -20.06 -8.31
N PRO A 100 -13.04 -20.33 -9.55
CA PRO A 100 -14.42 -20.06 -9.93
C PRO A 100 -15.37 -20.95 -9.12
N ILE A 101 -16.47 -20.37 -8.62
CA ILE A 101 -17.50 -21.12 -7.88
C ILE A 101 -18.20 -22.12 -8.80
N ASN A 102 -18.47 -21.74 -10.05
CA ASN A 102 -19.01 -22.65 -11.05
C ASN A 102 -17.89 -23.18 -11.96
N PRO A 103 -17.38 -24.40 -11.73
CA PRO A 103 -16.29 -24.96 -12.53
C PRO A 103 -16.70 -25.31 -13.96
N ARG A 104 -18.01 -25.41 -14.25
CA ARG A 104 -18.55 -25.73 -15.57
C ARG A 104 -18.79 -24.48 -16.43
N SER A 105 -18.67 -23.29 -15.86
CA SER A 105 -18.78 -22.05 -16.62
C SER A 105 -17.56 -21.90 -17.52
N THR A 106 -17.72 -22.24 -18.80
CA THR A 106 -16.74 -21.95 -19.86
C THR A 106 -16.89 -20.53 -20.41
N LEU A 107 -17.91 -19.81 -19.98
CA LEU A 107 -18.24 -18.46 -20.43
C LEU A 107 -17.40 -17.45 -19.63
N ILE A 108 -16.17 -17.25 -20.07
CA ILE A 108 -15.36 -16.10 -19.65
C ILE A 108 -15.46 -15.07 -20.78
N ASP A 109 -16.23 -14.01 -20.53
CA ASP A 109 -16.25 -12.84 -21.42
C ASP A 109 -14.85 -12.19 -21.46
N SER A 110 -14.54 -11.45 -22.53
CA SER A 110 -13.27 -10.74 -22.66
C SER A 110 -13.02 -9.81 -21.47
N ASP A 111 -14.08 -9.14 -20.97
CA ASP A 111 -13.98 -8.27 -19.80
C ASP A 111 -13.70 -9.06 -18.52
N ASP A 112 -14.37 -10.21 -18.31
CA ASP A 112 -14.14 -11.09 -17.16
C ASP A 112 -12.69 -11.63 -17.14
N ALA A 113 -12.13 -11.95 -18.31
CA ALA A 113 -10.72 -12.32 -18.43
C ALA A 113 -9.77 -11.18 -18.06
N GLU A 114 -10.09 -9.94 -18.42
CA GLU A 114 -9.31 -8.76 -18.02
C GLU A 114 -9.42 -8.50 -16.51
N TYR A 115 -10.62 -8.60 -15.91
CA TYR A 115 -10.78 -8.48 -14.46
C TYR A 115 -10.00 -9.55 -13.70
N LEU A 116 -10.03 -10.81 -14.17
CA LEU A 116 -9.22 -11.89 -13.60
C LEU A 116 -7.73 -11.56 -13.65
N LYS A 117 -7.24 -11.06 -14.78
CA LYS A 117 -5.84 -10.66 -14.94
C LYS A 117 -5.45 -9.54 -13.96
N LEU A 118 -6.32 -8.56 -13.75
CA LEU A 118 -6.09 -7.48 -12.78
C LEU A 118 -6.05 -8.04 -11.35
N LEU A 119 -7.01 -8.89 -10.98
CA LEU A 119 -7.06 -9.51 -9.66
C LEU A 119 -5.80 -10.35 -9.38
N GLU A 120 -5.38 -11.19 -10.33
CA GLU A 120 -4.18 -12.02 -10.20
C GLU A 120 -2.91 -11.15 -10.10
N SER A 121 -2.83 -10.08 -10.89
CA SER A 121 -1.74 -9.10 -10.79
C SER A 121 -1.69 -8.41 -9.43
N GLN A 122 -2.85 -8.13 -8.82
CA GLN A 122 -2.91 -7.55 -7.48
C GLN A 122 -2.43 -8.53 -6.42
N LEU A 123 -2.94 -9.76 -6.45
CA LEU A 123 -2.63 -10.77 -5.44
C LEU A 123 -1.16 -11.22 -5.50
N SER A 124 -0.59 -11.34 -6.70
CA SER A 124 0.83 -11.69 -6.90
C SER A 124 1.80 -10.62 -6.44
N THR A 125 1.40 -9.34 -6.47
CA THR A 125 2.24 -8.22 -6.01
C THR A 125 1.96 -7.80 -4.57
N ALA A 126 0.85 -8.26 -3.98
CA ALA A 126 0.46 -7.92 -2.62
C ALA A 126 1.29 -8.67 -1.57
N THR A 127 1.57 -7.99 -0.46
CA THR A 127 2.24 -8.52 0.73
C THR A 127 1.23 -8.57 1.87
N LEU A 128 0.47 -9.65 1.91
CA LEU A 128 -0.63 -9.82 2.86
C LEU A 128 -0.15 -10.54 4.12
N PHE A 129 -0.49 -10.00 5.29
CA PHE A 129 -0.16 -10.56 6.59
C PHE A 129 -1.40 -10.70 7.46
N PHE A 130 -1.40 -11.70 8.33
CA PHE A 130 -2.45 -11.90 9.33
C PHE A 130 -1.91 -12.71 10.51
N SER A 131 -2.68 -12.75 11.60
CA SER A 131 -2.52 -13.72 12.69
C SER A 131 -3.90 -14.26 13.06
N TYR A 132 -3.99 -15.52 13.45
CA TYR A 132 -5.26 -16.13 13.89
C TYR A 132 -5.68 -15.65 15.29
N THR A 133 -4.70 -15.28 16.12
CA THR A 133 -4.92 -14.97 17.54
C THR A 133 -4.67 -13.51 17.89
N TYR A 134 -4.13 -12.72 16.95
CA TYR A 134 -3.86 -11.29 17.13
C TYR A 134 -4.39 -10.48 15.95
N ASP A 135 -5.11 -9.40 16.24
CA ASP A 135 -5.61 -8.51 15.21
C ASP A 135 -4.54 -7.50 14.80
N LEU A 136 -3.90 -7.78 13.66
CA LEU A 136 -2.88 -6.89 13.07
C LEU A 136 -3.47 -5.59 12.52
N THR A 137 -4.78 -5.45 12.36
CA THR A 137 -5.39 -4.21 11.85
C THR A 137 -5.35 -3.09 12.89
N ASN A 138 -5.44 -3.43 14.17
CA ASN A 138 -5.40 -2.52 15.31
C ASN A 138 -4.01 -2.41 15.95
N SER A 139 -3.63 -1.22 16.44
CA SER A 139 -2.38 -1.07 17.19
C SER A 139 -2.48 -1.84 18.50
N LEU A 140 -1.35 -2.15 19.14
CA LEU A 140 -1.33 -2.84 20.42
C LEU A 140 -2.18 -2.10 21.46
N GLN A 141 -2.09 -0.77 21.50
CA GLN A 141 -2.92 0.07 22.38
C GLN A 141 -4.41 -0.05 22.06
N ARG A 142 -4.82 -0.13 20.78
CA ARG A 142 -6.23 -0.32 20.42
C ARG A 142 -6.72 -1.74 20.75
N ASN A 143 -5.89 -2.74 20.49
CA ASN A 143 -6.17 -4.13 20.86
C ASN A 143 -6.36 -4.29 22.37
N GLU A 144 -5.55 -3.61 23.18
CA GLU A 144 -5.70 -3.63 24.64
C GLU A 144 -7.06 -3.07 25.09
N LYS A 145 -7.52 -1.98 24.47
CA LYS A 145 -8.82 -1.37 24.78
C LYS A 145 -10.01 -2.25 24.36
N ILE A 146 -9.83 -3.06 23.33
CA ILE A 146 -10.86 -3.99 22.81
C ILE A 146 -10.94 -5.27 23.65
N GLY A 147 -9.79 -5.80 24.10
CA GLY A 147 -9.68 -7.02 24.91
C GLY A 147 -9.85 -8.32 24.13
N ASN A 148 -10.92 -8.48 23.33
CA ASN A 148 -11.20 -9.69 22.55
C ASN A 148 -11.16 -9.42 21.03
N PRO A 149 -10.04 -9.70 20.35
CA PRO A 149 -9.93 -9.42 18.92
C PRO A 149 -10.86 -10.32 18.10
N HIS A 150 -11.74 -9.70 17.31
CA HIS A 150 -12.63 -10.36 16.35
C HIS A 150 -12.61 -9.56 15.05
N TRP A 151 -13.09 -10.16 13.95
CA TRP A 151 -13.20 -9.43 12.68
C TRP A 151 -14.12 -8.20 12.80
N GLU A 152 -15.08 -8.20 13.73
CA GLU A 152 -16.00 -7.09 14.01
C GLU A 152 -15.32 -5.90 14.67
N THR A 153 -14.27 -6.15 15.45
CA THR A 153 -13.50 -5.11 16.16
C THR A 153 -12.27 -4.66 15.37
N ALA A 154 -12.03 -5.26 14.20
CA ALA A 154 -10.94 -4.92 13.30
C ALA A 154 -11.05 -3.48 12.78
N ASP A 155 -9.91 -2.80 12.69
CA ASP A 155 -9.85 -1.46 12.12
C ASP A 155 -10.16 -1.51 10.62
N THR A 156 -11.34 -1.01 10.26
CA THR A 156 -11.82 -1.01 8.88
C THR A 156 -10.88 -0.28 7.93
N ARG A 157 -10.04 0.65 8.41
CA ARG A 157 -9.05 1.34 7.56
C ARG A 157 -7.98 0.38 7.07
N PHE A 158 -7.64 -0.65 7.84
CA PHE A 158 -6.54 -1.58 7.56
C PHE A 158 -6.99 -3.02 7.25
N PHE A 159 -8.29 -3.32 7.39
CA PHE A 159 -8.89 -4.57 6.97
C PHE A 159 -8.94 -4.66 5.43
N TRP A 160 -7.87 -5.16 4.83
CA TRP A 160 -7.63 -5.11 3.39
C TRP A 160 -8.68 -5.90 2.58
N ASN A 161 -9.04 -7.10 3.04
CA ASN A 161 -10.04 -7.97 2.42
C ASN A 161 -11.49 -7.69 2.91
N HIS A 162 -11.76 -6.49 3.43
CA HIS A 162 -13.09 -6.12 3.93
C HIS A 162 -14.19 -6.21 2.86
N TYR A 163 -13.91 -5.80 1.63
CA TYR A 163 -14.90 -5.88 0.53
C TYR A 163 -15.22 -7.33 0.15
N ILE A 164 -14.21 -8.14 -0.15
CA ILE A 164 -14.43 -9.53 -0.57
C ILE A 164 -15.00 -10.44 0.54
N THR A 165 -15.01 -9.98 1.79
CA THR A 165 -15.68 -10.68 2.91
C THR A 165 -17.10 -10.18 3.16
N GLU A 166 -17.63 -9.24 2.36
CA GLU A 166 -18.98 -8.66 2.53
C GLU A 166 -20.08 -9.74 2.61
N GLU A 167 -20.07 -10.72 1.70
CA GLU A 167 -21.07 -11.80 1.71
C GLU A 167 -20.97 -12.66 2.98
N LEU A 168 -19.75 -13.01 3.42
CA LEU A 168 -19.54 -13.74 4.68
C LEU A 168 -20.01 -12.95 5.90
N ARG A 169 -19.72 -11.65 5.95
CA ARG A 169 -20.17 -10.76 7.04
C ARG A 169 -21.69 -10.60 7.04
N SER A 170 -22.34 -10.58 5.88
CA SER A 170 -23.79 -10.57 5.83
C SER A 170 -24.41 -11.87 6.38
N LEU A 171 -23.73 -13.00 6.18
CA LEU A 171 -24.17 -14.31 6.69
C LEU A 171 -24.04 -14.42 8.21
N THR A 172 -23.12 -13.68 8.86
CA THR A 172 -23.00 -13.72 10.33
C THR A 172 -24.25 -13.20 11.04
N THR A 173 -25.04 -12.33 10.38
CA THR A 173 -26.33 -11.86 10.91
C THR A 173 -27.34 -13.01 11.07
N LYS A 174 -27.21 -14.07 10.27
CA LYS A 174 -28.05 -15.28 10.37
C LYS A 174 -27.36 -16.38 11.20
N ASP A 175 -26.05 -16.50 11.07
CA ASP A 175 -25.24 -17.51 11.73
C ASP A 175 -23.89 -16.94 12.19
N GLN A 176 -23.81 -16.53 13.46
CA GLN A 176 -22.62 -15.92 14.05
C GLN A 176 -21.36 -16.81 13.94
N ARG A 177 -21.53 -18.14 13.82
CA ARG A 177 -20.41 -19.10 13.68
C ARG A 177 -19.64 -18.90 12.38
N VAL A 178 -20.26 -18.31 11.35
CA VAL A 178 -19.61 -17.92 10.09
C VAL A 178 -18.44 -16.96 10.32
N GLY A 179 -18.46 -16.19 11.42
CA GLY A 179 -17.38 -15.28 11.79
C GLY A 179 -16.00 -15.95 11.91
N ARG A 180 -15.94 -17.27 12.12
CA ARG A 180 -14.67 -18.03 12.20
C ARG A 180 -13.95 -18.15 10.86
N PHE A 181 -14.66 -18.00 9.74
CA PHE A 181 -14.10 -18.01 8.39
C PHE A 181 -13.58 -16.64 7.95
N ILE A 182 -13.90 -15.59 8.71
CA ILE A 182 -13.55 -14.22 8.38
C ILE A 182 -12.23 -13.89 9.08
N GLN A 183 -11.15 -13.92 8.31
CA GLN A 183 -9.82 -13.53 8.78
C GLN A 183 -9.49 -12.13 8.24
N PRO A 184 -9.23 -11.13 9.10
CA PRO A 184 -8.67 -9.86 8.67
C PRO A 184 -7.23 -10.00 8.20
N PHE A 185 -6.93 -9.44 7.02
CA PHE A 185 -5.59 -9.31 6.49
C PHE A 185 -5.20 -7.84 6.40
N ILE A 186 -3.93 -7.56 6.69
CA ILE A 186 -3.32 -6.25 6.42
C ILE A 186 -2.47 -6.33 5.15
N TYR A 187 -2.36 -5.21 4.43
CA TYR A 187 -1.40 -5.06 3.35
C TYR A 187 -0.26 -4.15 3.82
N GLY A 188 0.98 -4.62 3.71
CA GLY A 188 2.15 -3.84 4.11
C GLY A 188 3.31 -4.74 4.52
N TYR A 189 3.68 -4.69 5.80
CA TYR A 189 4.79 -5.41 6.38
C TYR A 189 4.49 -5.82 7.82
N ALA A 190 4.85 -7.04 8.21
CA ALA A 190 4.88 -7.44 9.62
C ALA A 190 6.00 -8.47 9.80
N LYS A 191 6.92 -8.20 10.72
CA LYS A 191 8.03 -9.10 11.05
C LYS A 191 8.46 -8.83 12.48
N SER A 192 8.90 -9.86 13.19
CA SER A 192 9.62 -9.70 14.45
C SER A 192 10.92 -10.47 14.44
N VAL A 193 11.86 -10.02 15.26
CA VAL A 193 13.18 -10.61 15.43
C VAL A 193 13.50 -10.71 16.91
N ASP A 194 14.03 -11.87 17.30
CA ASP A 194 14.48 -12.13 18.67
C ASP A 194 15.97 -11.85 18.79
N THR A 195 16.36 -11.31 19.94
CA THR A 195 17.74 -10.92 20.24
C THR A 195 17.95 -10.93 21.75
N ILE A 196 19.19 -10.67 22.17
CA ILE A 196 19.56 -10.61 23.58
C ILE A 196 20.31 -9.30 23.81
N LEU A 197 19.87 -8.53 24.82
CA LEU A 197 20.50 -7.29 25.25
C LEU A 197 20.78 -7.37 26.74
N ASN A 198 22.05 -7.20 27.15
CA ASN A 198 22.48 -7.27 28.55
C ASN A 198 21.91 -8.48 29.32
N SER A 199 21.95 -9.65 28.67
CA SER A 199 21.43 -10.94 29.19
C SER A 199 19.90 -11.06 29.32
N ALA A 200 19.13 -10.05 28.90
CA ALA A 200 17.67 -10.12 28.79
C ALA A 200 17.25 -10.52 27.35
N PRO A 201 16.36 -11.51 27.18
CA PRO A 201 15.71 -11.77 25.89
C PRO A 201 14.83 -10.59 25.48
N VAL A 202 15.01 -10.13 24.24
CA VAL A 202 14.27 -9.02 23.65
C VAL A 202 13.71 -9.44 22.30
N THR A 203 12.44 -9.14 22.04
CA THR A 203 11.83 -9.26 20.71
C THR A 203 11.53 -7.87 20.18
N ILE A 204 11.97 -7.57 18.96
CA ILE A 204 11.62 -6.33 18.25
C ILE A 204 10.71 -6.69 17.07
N GLY A 205 9.50 -6.17 17.09
CA GLY A 205 8.51 -6.24 16.02
C GLY A 205 8.39 -4.93 15.27
N LEU A 206 8.17 -5.01 13.95
CA LEU A 206 7.80 -3.86 13.14
C LEU A 206 6.60 -4.23 12.25
N ILE A 207 5.51 -3.49 12.40
CA ILE A 207 4.26 -3.67 11.65
C ILE A 207 3.95 -2.39 10.91
N THR A 208 3.90 -2.44 9.58
CA THR A 208 3.34 -1.38 8.75
C THR A 208 2.05 -1.85 8.10
N ARG A 209 0.98 -1.10 8.32
CA ARG A 209 -0.33 -1.31 7.69
C ARG A 209 -0.63 -0.19 6.74
N ARG A 210 -1.09 -0.54 5.54
CA ARG A 210 -1.57 0.40 4.55
C ARG A 210 -3.08 0.50 4.59
N SER A 211 -3.59 1.73 4.56
CA SER A 211 -5.03 1.94 4.52
C SER A 211 -5.62 1.46 3.19
N ARG A 212 -6.82 0.86 3.25
CA ARG A 212 -7.64 0.54 2.09
C ARG A 212 -8.28 1.79 1.48
N PHE A 213 -8.52 2.82 2.26
CA PHE A 213 -9.14 4.05 1.76
C PHE A 213 -8.13 4.82 0.90
N ARG A 214 -8.59 5.27 -0.27
CA ARG A 214 -7.78 6.00 -1.26
C ARG A 214 -6.44 5.30 -1.57
N ALA A 215 -6.42 3.96 -1.54
CA ALA A 215 -5.25 3.17 -1.89
C ALA A 215 -4.98 3.24 -3.40
N GLY A 216 -3.72 3.36 -3.77
CA GLY A 216 -3.38 3.45 -5.19
C GLY A 216 -1.91 3.66 -5.51
N THR A 217 -1.62 3.78 -6.80
CA THR A 217 -0.26 3.99 -7.29
C THR A 217 0.20 5.43 -7.08
N ARG A 218 1.52 5.64 -7.21
CA ARG A 218 2.22 6.88 -6.83
C ARG A 218 1.55 8.15 -7.33
N TYR A 219 1.18 8.21 -8.61
CA TYR A 219 0.67 9.43 -9.23
C TYR A 219 -0.86 9.49 -9.35
N PHE A 220 -1.56 8.37 -9.18
CA PHE A 220 -3.01 8.32 -9.39
C PHE A 220 -3.81 8.54 -8.11
N ARG A 221 -3.22 8.30 -6.93
CA ARG A 221 -3.85 8.58 -5.64
C ARG A 221 -2.93 9.42 -4.74
N ARG A 222 -2.98 10.74 -4.94
CA ARG A 222 -2.33 11.76 -4.10
C ARG A 222 -3.37 12.71 -3.50
N GLY A 223 -2.98 13.42 -2.45
CA GLY A 223 -3.86 14.34 -1.74
C GLY A 223 -4.93 13.66 -0.91
N VAL A 224 -5.87 14.47 -0.44
CA VAL A 224 -7.07 14.06 0.31
C VAL A 224 -8.27 13.86 -0.62
N ASP A 225 -9.25 13.04 -0.23
CA ASP A 225 -10.59 13.00 -0.84
C ASP A 225 -11.60 13.88 -0.08
N GLU A 226 -12.85 13.90 -0.53
CA GLU A 226 -13.93 14.69 0.08
C GLU A 226 -14.24 14.24 1.52
N ASP A 227 -14.08 12.94 1.79
CA ASP A 227 -14.33 12.30 3.09
C ASP A 227 -13.18 12.50 4.10
N GLY A 228 -12.06 13.08 3.68
CA GLY A 228 -10.89 13.28 4.55
C GLY A 228 -9.91 12.11 4.58
N ASN A 229 -10.03 11.12 3.69
CA ASN A 229 -9.04 10.07 3.53
C ASN A 229 -7.89 10.55 2.63
N VAL A 230 -6.68 10.38 3.12
CA VAL A 230 -5.47 10.75 2.38
C VAL A 230 -4.92 9.55 1.62
N GLY A 231 -4.37 9.80 0.43
CA GLY A 231 -3.70 8.77 -0.34
C GLY A 231 -2.51 8.18 0.43
N ASN A 232 -2.37 6.85 0.38
CA ASN A 232 -1.24 6.10 0.95
C ASN A 232 -1.02 6.36 2.44
N PHE A 233 -2.11 6.53 3.18
CA PHE A 233 -2.07 6.52 4.64
C PHE A 233 -1.52 5.17 5.14
N ASN A 234 -0.49 5.22 5.98
CA ASN A 234 0.06 4.05 6.64
C ASN A 234 0.28 4.31 8.13
N GLU A 235 -0.01 3.31 8.93
CA GLU A 235 0.48 3.21 10.31
C GLU A 235 1.73 2.34 10.32
N THR A 236 2.79 2.81 10.99
CA THR A 236 4.00 2.03 11.26
C THR A 236 4.15 1.94 12.77
N GLU A 237 4.02 0.74 13.32
CA GLU A 237 4.10 0.42 14.73
C GLU A 237 5.37 -0.38 14.99
N GLN A 238 6.22 0.13 15.88
CA GLN A 238 7.31 -0.63 16.48
C GLN A 238 6.81 -1.24 17.79
N ILE A 239 7.05 -2.54 17.97
CA ILE A 239 6.74 -3.26 19.21
C ILE A 239 8.05 -3.76 19.78
N SER A 240 8.28 -3.55 21.07
CA SER A 240 9.41 -4.17 21.77
C SER A 240 8.89 -4.98 22.96
N ILE A 241 9.44 -6.16 23.14
CA ILE A 241 9.05 -7.09 24.21
C ILE A 241 10.31 -7.46 24.95
N VAL A 242 10.32 -7.20 26.25
CA VAL A 242 11.45 -7.46 27.14
C VAL A 242 11.01 -8.49 28.16
N GLN A 243 11.71 -9.61 28.23
CA GLN A 243 11.46 -10.61 29.26
C GLN A 243 12.26 -10.30 30.51
N ASN A 244 11.57 -10.10 31.63
CA ASN A 244 12.18 -9.89 32.94
C ASN A 244 12.41 -11.23 33.65
N ASN A 245 13.37 -11.25 34.58
CA ASN A 245 13.71 -12.44 35.37
C ASN A 245 12.55 -12.90 36.28
N ASP A 246 11.61 -12.01 36.61
CA ASP A 246 10.49 -12.26 37.51
C ASP A 246 9.30 -12.96 36.81
N ASN A 247 9.53 -13.68 35.71
CA ASN A 247 8.50 -14.32 34.89
C ASN A 247 7.40 -13.34 34.39
N THR A 248 7.75 -12.07 34.22
CA THR A 248 6.90 -11.06 33.58
C THR A 248 7.58 -10.54 32.33
N SER A 249 6.80 -10.02 31.39
CA SER A 249 7.35 -9.36 30.21
C SER A 249 6.81 -7.94 30.11
N GLU A 250 7.70 -6.99 29.83
CA GLU A 250 7.32 -5.62 29.50
C GLU A 250 7.12 -5.52 27.99
N VAL A 251 5.95 -5.03 27.59
CA VAL A 251 5.55 -4.90 26.20
C VAL A 251 5.32 -3.42 25.90
N PHE A 252 6.07 -2.92 24.93
CA PHE A 252 5.99 -1.55 24.46
C PHE A 252 5.46 -1.50 23.04
N SER A 253 4.75 -0.42 22.72
CA SER A 253 4.36 -0.09 21.36
C SER A 253 4.53 1.40 21.11
N PHE A 254 5.19 1.72 20.00
CA PHE A 254 5.33 3.07 19.48
C PHE A 254 4.75 3.16 18.08
N LEU A 255 3.69 3.96 17.94
CA LEU A 255 2.96 4.17 16.70
C LEU A 255 3.36 5.48 16.01
N GLN A 256 3.63 5.40 14.71
CA GLN A 256 3.85 6.55 13.84
C GLN A 256 2.91 6.48 12.64
N THR A 257 2.55 7.63 12.09
CA THR A 257 1.73 7.71 10.88
C THR A 257 2.49 8.37 9.74
N ARG A 258 2.10 8.03 8.51
CA ARG A 258 2.54 8.73 7.31
C ARG A 258 1.43 8.73 6.28
N GLY A 259 1.43 9.71 5.41
CA GLY A 259 0.45 9.77 4.32
C GLY A 259 0.74 10.89 3.35
N SER A 260 -0.11 11.00 2.33
CA SER A 260 -0.08 12.17 1.45
C SER A 260 -0.41 13.44 2.23
N VAL A 261 0.05 14.58 1.71
CA VAL A 261 -0.32 15.90 2.21
C VAL A 261 -1.84 16.07 2.07
N PRO A 262 -2.56 16.44 3.14
CA PRO A 262 -4.02 16.50 3.16
C PRO A 262 -4.55 17.77 2.46
N VAL A 263 -4.17 17.96 1.21
CA VAL A 263 -4.70 19.00 0.32
C VAL A 263 -5.13 18.35 -1.00
N TYR A 264 -5.90 19.04 -1.82
CA TYR A 264 -6.19 18.55 -3.18
C TYR A 264 -5.02 18.85 -4.09
N TRP A 265 -4.26 17.83 -4.45
CA TRP A 265 -3.13 17.97 -5.36
C TRP A 265 -2.88 16.69 -6.14
N ALA A 266 -2.34 16.84 -7.34
CA ALA A 266 -1.99 15.72 -8.21
C ALA A 266 -0.74 16.02 -9.03
N GLU A 267 -0.05 14.97 -9.44
CA GLU A 267 1.03 15.04 -10.43
C GLU A 267 0.60 14.32 -11.69
N ILE A 268 0.43 15.08 -12.77
CA ILE A 268 -0.11 14.56 -14.02
C ILE A 268 1.04 14.08 -14.90
N ASN A 269 1.08 12.75 -15.11
CA ASN A 269 2.01 12.12 -16.03
C ASN A 269 1.70 12.52 -17.48
N ASN A 270 2.76 12.77 -18.25
CA ASN A 270 2.67 13.16 -19.65
C ASN A 270 3.87 12.65 -20.45
N LEU A 271 4.46 11.51 -20.05
CA LEU A 271 5.73 10.96 -20.56
C LEU A 271 6.96 11.85 -20.38
N LYS A 272 6.87 13.02 -19.76
CA LYS A 272 8.07 13.77 -19.37
C LYS A 272 8.67 13.15 -18.12
N TYR A 273 9.98 13.31 -17.95
CA TYR A 273 10.69 12.83 -16.75
C TYR A 273 10.10 13.40 -15.45
N LYS A 274 9.67 14.67 -15.50
CA LYS A 274 9.03 15.34 -14.37
C LYS A 274 7.54 15.60 -14.67
N PRO A 275 6.61 15.02 -13.89
CA PRO A 275 5.18 15.23 -14.09
C PRO A 275 4.79 16.66 -13.73
N ASN A 276 3.63 17.11 -14.21
CA ASN A 276 3.13 18.45 -13.91
C ASN A 276 2.33 18.44 -12.60
N LEU A 277 2.78 19.21 -11.60
CA LEU A 277 1.99 19.45 -10.39
C LEU A 277 0.77 20.34 -10.67
N VAL A 278 -0.38 19.94 -10.14
CA VAL A 278 -1.62 20.72 -10.12
C VAL A 278 -2.23 20.75 -8.71
N LEU A 279 -2.90 21.85 -8.37
CA LEU A 279 -3.60 22.05 -7.10
C LEU A 279 -5.10 22.20 -7.34
N GLY A 280 -5.90 21.62 -6.45
CA GLY A 280 -7.36 21.80 -6.43
C GLY A 280 -7.77 22.93 -5.48
N GLU A 281 -8.99 23.43 -5.66
CA GLU A 281 -9.58 24.48 -4.81
C GLU A 281 -10.24 23.89 -3.55
N ASN A 282 -10.38 24.68 -2.48
CA ASN A 282 -11.16 24.38 -1.28
C ASN A 282 -10.79 23.10 -0.49
N SER A 283 -9.50 22.86 -0.22
CA SER A 283 -9.06 21.69 0.55
C SER A 283 -9.27 21.75 2.06
N VAL A 284 -9.67 22.90 2.62
CA VAL A 284 -9.72 23.13 4.08
C VAL A 284 -10.76 22.24 4.76
N GLU A 285 -11.94 22.05 4.18
CA GLU A 285 -12.99 21.23 4.78
C GLU A 285 -12.57 19.75 4.89
N SER A 286 -12.05 19.17 3.81
CA SER A 286 -11.56 17.79 3.83
C SER A 286 -10.33 17.62 4.70
N ALA A 287 -9.44 18.62 4.75
CA ALA A 287 -8.32 18.62 5.69
C ALA A 287 -8.81 18.66 7.14
N LYS A 288 -9.88 19.41 7.45
CA LYS A 288 -10.51 19.43 8.77
C LYS A 288 -11.02 18.04 9.15
N LYS A 289 -11.84 17.41 8.29
CA LYS A 289 -12.34 16.03 8.51
C LYS A 289 -11.19 15.05 8.75
N HIS A 290 -10.12 15.18 7.96
CA HIS A 290 -8.92 14.36 8.12
C HIS A 290 -8.29 14.53 9.50
N PHE A 291 -8.00 15.77 9.90
CA PHE A 291 -7.30 16.04 11.16
C PHE A 291 -8.17 15.80 12.39
N ASP A 292 -9.48 16.04 12.32
CA ASP A 292 -10.40 15.69 13.40
C ASP A 292 -10.35 14.18 13.68
N ASN A 293 -10.33 13.35 12.61
CA ASN A 293 -10.14 11.91 12.73
C ASN A 293 -8.76 11.53 13.29
N GLN A 294 -7.67 12.17 12.82
CA GLN A 294 -6.32 11.92 13.34
C GLN A 294 -6.21 12.28 14.83
N VAL A 295 -6.81 13.40 15.25
CA VAL A 295 -6.80 13.85 16.65
C VAL A 295 -7.63 12.92 17.52
N GLN A 296 -8.77 12.43 17.03
CA GLN A 296 -9.60 11.47 17.75
C GLN A 296 -8.87 10.15 18.00
N LEU A 297 -8.11 9.65 17.01
CA LEU A 297 -7.46 8.34 17.10
C LEU A 297 -6.08 8.37 17.75
N TYR A 298 -5.34 9.46 17.58
CA TYR A 298 -3.93 9.53 17.96
C TYR A 298 -3.59 10.65 18.94
N GLY A 299 -4.55 11.51 19.29
CA GLY A 299 -4.32 12.68 20.13
C GLY A 299 -3.52 13.77 19.43
N ASP A 300 -2.42 14.22 20.02
CA ASP A 300 -1.63 15.33 19.45
C ASP A 300 -0.86 14.86 18.21
N ASN A 301 -0.84 15.68 17.16
CA ASN A 301 -0.27 15.31 15.87
C ASN A 301 0.89 16.26 15.51
N TYR A 302 2.11 15.73 15.53
CA TYR A 302 3.31 16.43 15.08
C TYR A 302 3.52 16.20 13.58
N LEU A 303 3.23 17.22 12.78
CA LEU A 303 3.19 17.17 11.32
C LEU A 303 4.55 17.53 10.74
N VAL A 304 5.38 16.51 10.47
CA VAL A 304 6.71 16.70 9.89
C VAL A 304 6.63 16.71 8.37
N ASN A 305 6.90 17.87 7.78
CA ASN A 305 6.90 18.06 6.33
C ASN A 305 8.33 18.07 5.77
N LEU A 306 8.66 17.07 4.95
CA LEU A 306 9.99 16.89 4.32
C LEU A 306 10.05 17.37 2.86
N VAL A 307 9.02 18.09 2.41
CA VAL A 307 8.91 18.66 1.07
C VAL A 307 10.00 19.72 0.84
N ASN A 308 10.52 19.88 -0.39
CA ASN A 308 11.60 20.84 -0.66
C ASN A 308 11.14 22.31 -0.63
N GLN A 309 11.97 23.21 -0.07
CA GLN A 309 11.68 24.67 -0.02
C GLN A 309 11.71 25.37 -1.39
N LYS A 310 12.35 24.77 -2.39
CA LYS A 310 12.56 25.40 -3.70
C LYS A 310 12.14 24.47 -4.83
N GLY A 311 11.64 25.08 -5.89
CA GLY A 311 11.30 24.38 -7.12
C GLY A 311 9.89 23.80 -7.11
N HIS A 312 9.75 22.58 -7.63
CA HIS A 312 8.46 22.00 -8.01
C HIS A 312 7.56 21.63 -6.83
N GLU A 313 8.13 21.35 -5.66
CA GLU A 313 7.34 20.90 -4.50
C GLU A 313 6.78 22.06 -3.65
N LEU A 314 7.29 23.29 -3.87
CA LEU A 314 6.92 24.48 -3.10
C LEU A 314 5.41 24.80 -3.09
N PRO A 315 4.65 24.66 -4.20
CA PRO A 315 3.22 24.97 -4.16
C PRO A 315 2.45 24.04 -3.21
N VAL A 316 2.80 22.75 -3.13
CA VAL A 316 2.19 21.80 -2.18
C VAL A 316 2.56 22.16 -0.75
N LYS A 317 3.83 22.53 -0.50
CA LYS A 317 4.25 22.99 0.83
C LYS A 317 3.41 24.18 1.29
N ARG A 318 3.32 25.22 0.47
CA ARG A 318 2.56 26.45 0.80
C ARG A 318 1.09 26.14 1.04
N ALA A 319 0.49 25.33 0.18
CA ALA A 319 -0.90 24.91 0.35
C ALA A 319 -1.11 24.17 1.68
N TYR A 320 -0.16 23.31 2.07
CA TYR A 320 -0.26 22.58 3.34
C TYR A 320 -0.15 23.49 4.56
N GLU A 321 0.88 24.34 4.58
CA GLU A 321 1.13 25.32 5.64
C GLU A 321 -0.08 26.23 5.83
N GLN A 322 -0.57 26.83 4.74
CA GLN A 322 -1.79 27.66 4.75
C GLN A 322 -3.02 26.91 5.24
N THR A 323 -3.16 25.62 4.88
CA THR A 323 -4.30 24.82 5.34
C THR A 323 -4.21 24.53 6.83
N VAL A 324 -3.03 24.21 7.37
CA VAL A 324 -2.85 23.97 8.81
C VAL A 324 -3.04 25.27 9.59
N ASP A 325 -2.49 26.38 9.12
CA ASP A 325 -2.67 27.70 9.72
C ASP A 325 -4.14 28.12 9.73
N ALA A 326 -4.88 27.83 8.64
CA ALA A 326 -6.31 28.14 8.56
C ALA A 326 -7.18 27.26 9.48
N LEU A 327 -6.72 26.07 9.87
CA LEU A 327 -7.44 25.20 10.80
C LEU A 327 -7.28 25.65 12.26
N ASP A 328 -6.17 26.32 12.58
CA ASP A 328 -5.83 26.87 13.90
C ASP A 328 -6.16 25.92 15.07
N ASN A 329 -5.80 24.64 14.91
CA ASN A 329 -6.08 23.60 15.89
C ASN A 329 -4.87 23.44 16.83
N PRO A 330 -5.02 23.62 18.16
CA PRO A 330 -3.90 23.59 19.10
C PRO A 330 -3.21 22.23 19.22
N LYS A 331 -3.87 21.15 18.77
CA LYS A 331 -3.32 19.78 18.77
C LYS A 331 -2.52 19.43 17.52
N LEU A 332 -2.43 20.36 16.55
CA LEU A 332 -1.67 20.18 15.32
C LEU A 332 -0.39 21.00 15.41
N HIS A 333 0.74 20.33 15.39
CA HIS A 333 2.05 20.95 15.50
C HIS A 333 2.80 20.82 14.18
N TYR A 334 2.75 21.86 13.34
CA TYR A 334 3.41 21.83 12.04
C TYR A 334 4.89 22.15 12.14
N ILE A 335 5.72 21.29 11.56
CA ILE A 335 7.16 21.52 11.43
C ILE A 335 7.62 21.22 10.01
N TYR A 336 8.39 22.16 9.49
CA TYR A 336 9.05 22.03 8.22
C TYR A 336 10.50 21.62 8.41
N PHE A 337 10.98 20.61 7.68
CA PHE A 337 12.37 20.17 7.73
C PHE A 337 12.94 19.92 6.33
N ASP A 338 13.94 20.69 5.91
CA ASP A 338 14.59 20.52 4.60
C ASP A 338 15.57 19.36 4.60
N PHE A 339 15.05 18.16 4.33
CA PHE A 339 15.87 16.96 4.28
C PHE A 339 17.01 17.04 3.25
N HIS A 340 16.85 17.74 2.12
CA HIS A 340 17.87 17.76 1.06
C HIS A 340 19.00 18.74 1.33
N HIS A 341 18.72 19.84 2.01
CA HIS A 341 19.72 20.80 2.47
C HIS A 341 20.41 20.28 3.74
N GLU A 342 19.62 19.83 4.70
CA GLU A 342 20.14 19.41 6.00
C GLU A 342 20.85 18.06 5.91
N CYS A 343 20.35 17.09 5.16
CA CYS A 343 21.01 15.78 5.04
C CYS A 343 21.97 15.69 3.83
N ARG A 344 22.53 16.82 3.32
CA ARG A 344 23.66 16.75 2.38
C ARG A 344 24.80 15.95 3.05
N ASN A 345 25.24 14.89 2.39
CA ASN A 345 26.19 13.87 2.91
C ASN A 345 25.64 12.86 3.92
N MET A 346 24.30 12.77 4.05
CA MET A 346 23.59 11.68 4.74
C MET A 346 24.06 11.44 6.19
N GLN A 347 24.25 12.51 6.96
CA GLN A 347 24.72 12.41 8.34
C GLN A 347 23.56 12.31 9.35
N TRP A 348 23.52 11.18 10.07
CA TRP A 348 22.58 10.88 11.17
C TRP A 348 22.45 12.00 12.21
N HIS A 349 23.53 12.75 12.45
CA HIS A 349 23.59 13.84 13.42
C HIS A 349 22.54 14.93 13.20
N ARG A 350 22.11 15.16 11.95
CA ARG A 350 21.18 16.26 11.64
C ARG A 350 19.71 15.89 11.76
N VAL A 351 19.36 14.60 11.78
CA VAL A 351 18.00 14.18 12.16
C VAL A 351 17.80 14.36 13.67
N LYS A 352 18.88 14.38 14.47
CA LYS A 352 18.78 14.79 15.89
C LYS A 352 18.29 16.23 16.05
N LEU A 353 18.68 17.15 15.15
CA LEU A 353 18.15 18.53 15.17
C LEU A 353 16.63 18.57 14.98
N LEU A 354 16.08 17.68 14.13
CA LEU A 354 14.63 17.56 13.97
C LEU A 354 13.98 17.05 15.27
N ILE A 355 14.60 16.06 15.92
CA ILE A 355 14.13 15.56 17.23
C ILE A 355 14.16 16.69 18.26
N ASP A 356 15.25 17.46 18.34
CA ASP A 356 15.40 18.56 19.29
C ASP A 356 14.30 19.62 19.08
N GLN A 357 13.97 19.94 17.82
CA GLN A 357 12.86 20.84 17.50
C GLN A 357 11.51 20.27 17.91
N LEU A 358 11.26 18.98 17.65
CA LEU A 358 10.03 18.31 18.07
C LEU A 358 9.88 18.30 19.60
N VAL A 359 10.97 18.06 20.33
CA VAL A 359 11.01 18.10 21.80
C VAL A 359 10.70 19.50 22.31
N GLN A 360 11.25 20.55 21.69
CA GLN A 360 10.93 21.94 22.01
C GLN A 360 9.45 22.28 21.79
N MET A 361 8.80 21.63 20.83
CA MET A 361 7.36 21.79 20.57
C MET A 361 6.48 20.99 21.55
N GLY A 362 7.05 20.10 22.37
CA GLY A 362 6.34 19.33 23.40
C GLY A 362 6.37 17.81 23.22
N LEU A 363 7.04 17.27 22.19
CA LEU A 363 7.13 15.83 21.99
C LEU A 363 8.02 15.19 23.08
N SER A 364 7.51 14.16 23.75
CA SER A 364 8.26 13.43 24.78
C SER A 364 8.72 12.06 24.29
N ASN A 365 9.94 11.64 24.66
CA ASN A 365 10.40 10.27 24.45
C ASN A 365 9.80 9.27 25.44
N ALA A 366 8.99 9.71 26.41
CA ALA A 366 8.24 8.82 27.29
C ALA A 366 6.81 8.55 26.78
N ASP A 367 6.43 9.12 25.62
CA ASP A 367 5.09 8.98 25.05
C ASP A 367 4.99 7.74 24.14
N PHE A 368 4.89 6.58 24.78
CA PHE A 368 4.65 5.29 24.13
C PHE A 368 3.69 4.45 24.97
N PHE A 369 3.07 3.46 24.33
CA PHE A 369 2.23 2.49 25.03
C PHE A 369 3.11 1.49 25.77
N HIS A 370 2.84 1.25 27.04
CA HIS A 370 3.57 0.29 27.86
C HIS A 370 2.59 -0.52 28.73
N LYS A 371 2.70 -1.85 28.66
CA LYS A 371 2.02 -2.77 29.56
C LYS A 371 2.96 -3.87 30.06
N VAL A 372 2.61 -4.43 31.21
CA VAL A 372 3.26 -5.61 31.79
C VAL A 372 2.34 -6.80 31.60
N VAL A 373 2.85 -7.88 31.04
CA VAL A 373 2.13 -9.14 30.83
C VAL A 373 2.73 -10.26 31.69
N SER A 374 1.92 -11.26 32.02
CA SER A 374 2.38 -12.47 32.70
C SER A 374 3.15 -13.40 31.77
N ARG A 375 3.75 -14.44 32.37
CA ARG A 375 4.52 -15.49 31.68
C ARG A 375 3.80 -16.17 30.52
N ASP A 376 2.46 -16.25 30.57
CA ASP A 376 1.64 -16.84 29.50
C ASP A 376 1.60 -15.97 28.23
N GLY A 377 2.02 -14.71 28.30
CA GLY A 377 2.07 -13.78 27.17
C GLY A 377 0.72 -13.22 26.74
N PHE A 378 -0.38 -13.70 27.34
CA PHE A 378 -1.76 -13.35 26.99
C PHE A 378 -2.41 -12.42 28.01
N THR A 379 -2.13 -12.60 29.30
CA THR A 379 -2.83 -11.85 30.35
C THR A 379 -2.07 -10.57 30.67
N THR A 380 -2.71 -9.41 30.42
CA THR A 380 -2.18 -8.12 30.86
C THR A 380 -2.34 -7.99 32.37
N LEU A 381 -1.22 -7.82 33.08
CA LEU A 381 -1.21 -7.57 34.52
C LEU A 381 -1.49 -6.10 34.84
N LYS A 382 -0.87 -5.19 34.06
CA LYS A 382 -1.01 -3.75 34.26
C LYS A 382 -0.69 -2.98 33.00
N VAL A 383 -1.50 -1.98 32.68
CA VAL A 383 -1.16 -0.92 31.71
C VAL A 383 -0.45 0.21 32.45
N VAL A 384 0.76 0.55 32.03
CA VAL A 384 1.63 1.53 32.69
C VAL A 384 1.49 2.91 32.04
N SER A 385 1.49 2.98 30.71
CA SER A 385 1.30 4.23 29.96
C SER A 385 0.57 3.98 28.64
N GLU A 386 -0.10 5.02 28.15
CA GLU A 386 -0.70 5.07 26.81
C GLU A 386 -0.03 6.18 26.00
N GLN A 387 0.18 5.93 24.72
CA GLN A 387 0.64 6.92 23.77
C GLN A 387 -0.50 7.92 23.47
N LYS A 388 -0.20 9.21 23.57
CA LYS A 388 -1.16 10.33 23.42
C LYS A 388 -0.83 11.27 22.27
N SER A 389 0.35 11.14 21.66
CA SER A 389 0.74 11.90 20.49
C SER A 389 1.37 11.01 19.42
N THR A 390 1.31 11.46 18.16
CA THR A 390 1.94 10.77 17.04
C THR A 390 2.71 11.73 16.16
N VAL A 391 3.83 11.26 15.62
CA VAL A 391 4.56 11.96 14.58
C VAL A 391 4.05 11.50 13.23
N ARG A 392 3.41 12.42 12.51
CA ARG A 392 2.97 12.21 11.13
C ARG A 392 4.02 12.74 10.18
N THR A 393 4.64 11.84 9.41
CA THR A 393 5.64 12.23 8.40
C THR A 393 5.01 12.33 7.00
N ASN A 394 5.18 13.49 6.38
CA ASN A 394 4.75 13.75 5.01
C ASN A 394 5.95 14.02 4.12
N CYS A 395 5.88 13.53 2.87
CA CYS A 395 6.86 13.80 1.84
C CYS A 395 6.19 13.70 0.47
N MET A 396 6.60 14.53 -0.48
CA MET A 396 6.07 14.51 -1.85
C MET A 396 6.31 13.16 -2.53
N ASP A 397 7.46 12.55 -2.25
CA ASP A 397 7.83 11.21 -2.68
C ASP A 397 8.15 10.36 -1.45
N CYS A 398 7.11 9.68 -0.97
CA CYS A 398 6.90 9.33 0.42
C CYS A 398 7.53 8.02 0.88
N LEU A 399 8.76 7.72 0.46
CA LEU A 399 9.34 6.43 0.82
C LEU A 399 10.73 6.45 1.41
N ASP A 400 11.72 6.98 0.69
CA ASP A 400 13.10 6.88 1.20
C ASP A 400 13.35 7.88 2.35
N ARG A 401 12.81 9.11 2.26
CA ARG A 401 13.00 10.17 3.27
C ARG A 401 12.20 9.92 4.55
N THR A 402 10.95 9.49 4.39
CA THR A 402 10.03 9.24 5.51
C THR A 402 10.45 8.02 6.31
N ASN A 403 10.89 6.94 5.66
CA ASN A 403 11.39 5.77 6.38
C ASN A 403 12.62 6.09 7.23
N VAL A 404 13.53 6.93 6.74
CA VAL A 404 14.69 7.37 7.53
C VAL A 404 14.24 8.12 8.78
N VAL A 405 13.38 9.14 8.63
CA VAL A 405 12.88 9.91 9.79
C VAL A 405 12.14 9.01 10.79
N GLN A 406 11.26 8.12 10.30
CA GLN A 406 10.54 7.18 11.16
C GLN A 406 11.48 6.22 11.90
N SER A 407 12.53 5.72 11.24
CA SER A 407 13.50 4.82 11.85
C SER A 407 14.36 5.52 12.92
N VAL A 408 14.70 6.80 12.71
CA VAL A 408 15.47 7.59 13.68
C VAL A 408 14.62 7.93 14.91
N LEU A 409 13.36 8.32 14.71
CA LEU A 409 12.43 8.56 15.82
C LEU A 409 12.21 7.29 16.64
N ALA A 410 12.00 6.16 15.98
CA ALA A 410 11.82 4.88 16.64
C ALA A 410 13.09 4.43 17.38
N HIS A 411 14.28 4.71 16.83
CA HIS A 411 15.56 4.49 17.51
C HIS A 411 15.71 5.33 18.79
N TRP A 412 15.29 6.60 18.74
CA TRP A 412 15.32 7.53 19.87
C TRP A 412 14.38 7.10 21.00
N LEU A 413 13.17 6.63 20.66
CA LEU A 413 12.20 6.11 21.62
C LEU A 413 12.58 4.74 22.19
N LEU A 414 13.16 3.85 21.36
CA LEU A 414 13.61 2.53 21.80
C LEU A 414 14.66 2.61 22.92
N GLN A 415 15.49 3.67 22.94
CA GLN A 415 16.39 3.95 24.06
C GLN A 415 15.59 4.13 25.36
N LYS A 416 14.48 4.88 25.34
CA LYS A 416 13.69 5.12 26.53
C LYS A 416 12.88 3.90 26.98
N GLU A 417 12.42 3.08 26.03
CA GLU A 417 11.81 1.77 26.31
C GLU A 417 12.78 0.87 27.09
N PHE A 418 14.03 0.74 26.64
CA PHE A 418 15.03 -0.09 27.33
C PHE A 418 15.49 0.45 28.69
N GLU A 419 15.54 1.78 28.85
CA GLU A 419 15.76 2.41 30.16
C GLU A 419 14.60 2.12 31.12
N THR A 420 13.37 2.19 30.62
CA THR A 420 12.15 1.94 31.41
C THR A 420 12.09 0.49 31.89
N ALA A 421 12.46 -0.46 31.01
CA ALA A 421 12.59 -1.87 31.33
C ALA A 421 13.85 -2.22 32.14
N LYS A 422 14.68 -1.23 32.49
CA LYS A 422 15.90 -1.39 33.31
C LYS A 422 16.94 -2.37 32.73
N ILE A 423 16.92 -2.61 31.42
CA ILE A 423 17.95 -3.42 30.74
C ILE A 423 19.20 -2.58 30.48
N VAL A 424 18.99 -1.29 30.20
CA VAL A 424 20.05 -0.35 29.86
C VAL A 424 20.07 0.75 30.93
N SER A 425 21.25 1.03 31.47
CA SER A 425 21.45 2.11 32.45
C SER A 425 21.18 3.48 31.82
N GLU A 426 20.67 4.44 32.60
CA GLU A 426 20.48 5.81 32.14
C GLU A 426 21.78 6.38 31.54
N GLY A 427 21.71 6.85 30.28
CA GLY A 427 22.84 7.41 29.54
C GLY A 427 23.71 6.39 28.78
N GLN A 428 23.53 5.08 28.95
CA GLN A 428 24.16 4.07 28.10
C GLN A 428 23.37 3.94 26.79
N LEU A 429 24.04 4.10 25.64
CA LEU A 429 23.38 3.95 24.34
C LEU A 429 23.20 2.48 23.97
N TRP A 430 21.96 2.07 23.63
CA TRP A 430 21.69 0.69 23.20
C TRP A 430 22.41 0.32 21.88
N GLU A 431 22.71 1.32 21.03
CA GLU A 431 23.38 1.17 19.73
C GLU A 431 24.83 0.65 19.83
N ILE A 432 25.40 0.63 21.04
CA ILE A 432 26.71 0.02 21.32
C ILE A 432 26.66 -1.48 20.96
N ASN A 433 25.51 -2.13 21.14
CA ASN A 433 25.29 -3.48 20.67
C ASN A 433 25.12 -3.50 19.14
N ARG A 434 26.21 -3.82 18.42
CA ARG A 434 26.24 -3.86 16.95
C ARG A 434 25.33 -4.93 16.34
N SER A 435 25.11 -6.04 17.04
CA SER A 435 24.19 -7.09 16.58
C SER A 435 22.76 -6.57 16.55
N LEU A 436 22.32 -5.98 17.66
CA LEU A 436 21.00 -5.38 17.78
C LEU A 436 20.77 -4.24 16.79
N LEU A 437 21.77 -3.36 16.63
CA LEU A 437 21.71 -2.26 15.67
C LEU A 437 21.57 -2.76 14.23
N SER A 438 22.33 -3.80 13.85
CA SER A 438 22.23 -4.40 12.52
C SER A 438 20.86 -5.04 12.28
N LEU A 439 20.32 -5.76 13.27
CA LEU A 439 18.97 -6.34 13.21
C LEU A 439 17.91 -5.24 13.01
N PHE A 440 17.99 -4.17 13.79
CA PHE A 440 17.10 -3.01 13.68
C PHE A 440 17.16 -2.35 12.30
N GLN A 441 18.38 -2.09 11.80
CA GLN A 441 18.59 -1.50 10.47
C GLN A 441 18.04 -2.39 9.35
N ASN A 442 18.24 -3.70 9.43
CA ASN A 442 17.70 -4.65 8.46
C ASN A 442 16.17 -4.70 8.50
N LEU A 443 15.57 -4.69 9.69
CA LEU A 443 14.11 -4.66 9.87
C LEU A 443 13.48 -3.42 9.21
N TRP A 444 14.07 -2.24 9.45
CA TRP A 444 13.61 -0.98 8.86
C TRP A 444 13.89 -0.87 7.35
N ALA A 445 14.96 -1.50 6.85
CA ALA A 445 15.23 -1.58 5.42
C ALA A 445 14.24 -2.48 4.68
N ASP A 446 13.96 -3.67 5.23
CA ASP A 446 12.97 -4.60 4.68
C ASP A 446 11.55 -3.99 4.67
N ASN A 447 11.21 -3.23 5.72
CA ASN A 447 9.98 -2.44 5.77
C ASN A 447 9.92 -1.37 4.67
N ALA A 448 11.02 -0.64 4.43
CA ALA A 448 11.09 0.35 3.36
C ALA A 448 10.85 -0.30 1.99
N ASP A 449 11.46 -1.46 1.73
CA ASP A 449 11.29 -2.19 0.48
C ASP A 449 9.85 -2.68 0.27
N ALA A 450 9.25 -3.30 1.28
CA ALA A 450 7.87 -3.79 1.21
C ALA A 450 6.88 -2.65 0.89
N VAL A 451 7.06 -1.51 1.55
CA VAL A 451 6.24 -0.32 1.33
C VAL A 451 6.51 0.25 -0.06
N SER A 452 7.77 0.28 -0.51
CA SER A 452 8.16 0.85 -1.81
C SER A 452 7.51 0.14 -2.96
N ILE A 453 7.54 -1.19 -2.90
CA ILE A 453 6.95 -2.06 -3.90
C ILE A 453 5.46 -1.77 -3.95
N SER A 454 4.78 -1.69 -2.81
CA SER A 454 3.33 -1.42 -2.74
C SER A 454 2.92 -0.06 -3.32
N TYR A 455 3.80 0.95 -3.28
CA TYR A 455 3.47 2.31 -3.71
C TYR A 455 3.96 2.65 -5.12
N SER A 456 5.20 2.27 -5.45
CA SER A 456 5.91 2.64 -6.67
C SER A 456 6.19 1.48 -7.61
N GLY A 457 5.96 0.23 -7.18
CA GLY A 457 6.19 -0.98 -7.99
C GLY A 457 7.64 -1.44 -8.07
N THR A 458 8.53 -0.75 -7.36
CA THR A 458 9.97 -1.05 -7.28
C THR A 458 10.42 -1.02 -5.82
N GLY A 459 11.55 -1.67 -5.51
CA GLY A 459 12.21 -1.55 -4.21
C GLY A 459 12.53 -0.10 -3.85
N ALA A 460 12.81 0.15 -2.56
CA ALA A 460 13.17 1.48 -2.11
C ALA A 460 14.50 1.91 -2.76
N LEU A 461 14.69 3.21 -2.98
CA LEU A 461 16.03 3.70 -3.35
C LEU A 461 16.82 3.86 -2.07
N LYS A 462 18.15 3.74 -2.17
CA LYS A 462 19.05 3.91 -1.02
C LYS A 462 18.80 2.92 0.13
N THR A 463 18.31 1.71 -0.17
CA THR A 463 18.17 0.63 0.83
C THR A 463 19.52 0.25 1.44
N ASP A 464 20.59 0.34 0.66
CA ASP A 464 21.97 0.15 1.10
C ASP A 464 22.38 1.15 2.19
N PHE A 465 21.89 2.39 2.12
CA PHE A 465 22.10 3.38 3.17
C PHE A 465 21.38 3.01 4.46
N THR A 466 20.12 2.57 4.41
CA THR A 466 19.40 2.11 5.61
C THR A 466 20.08 0.90 6.24
N ARG A 467 20.60 -0.04 5.42
CA ARG A 467 21.27 -1.26 5.91
C ARG A 467 22.67 -1.05 6.46
N THR A 468 23.45 -0.13 5.90
CA THR A 468 24.89 -0.02 6.20
C THR A 468 25.34 1.36 6.67
N GLY A 469 24.46 2.36 6.62
CA GLY A 469 24.78 3.75 6.94
C GLY A 469 25.71 4.45 5.94
N LYS A 470 26.12 3.78 4.84
CA LYS A 470 26.98 4.33 3.78
C LYS A 470 26.46 3.94 2.39
N ARG A 471 26.75 4.76 1.38
CA ARG A 471 26.34 4.51 -0.01
C ARG A 471 27.37 3.65 -0.74
N THR A 472 26.91 2.59 -1.40
CA THR A 472 27.77 1.66 -2.15
C THR A 472 27.67 1.90 -3.67
N LYS A 473 28.73 1.58 -4.43
CA LYS A 473 28.71 1.70 -5.91
C LYS A 473 27.70 0.75 -6.56
N LEU A 474 27.54 -0.45 -6.01
CA LEU A 474 26.53 -1.43 -6.43
C LEU A 474 25.11 -0.91 -6.14
N GLY A 475 24.89 -0.29 -4.98
CA GLY A 475 23.64 0.39 -4.64
C GLY A 475 23.29 1.51 -5.63
N ALA A 476 24.26 2.31 -6.06
CA ALA A 476 24.03 3.36 -7.05
C ALA A 476 23.62 2.83 -8.45
N PHE A 477 24.12 1.66 -8.87
CA PHE A 477 23.66 1.02 -10.11
C PHE A 477 22.23 0.47 -9.97
N ASN A 478 21.93 -0.18 -8.85
CA ASN A 478 20.57 -0.65 -8.57
C ASN A 478 19.57 0.51 -8.49
N ASP A 479 19.97 1.66 -7.93
CA ASP A 479 19.17 2.89 -7.92
C ASP A 479 18.83 3.36 -9.34
N PHE A 480 19.77 3.26 -10.28
CA PHE A 480 19.54 3.64 -11.68
C PHE A 480 18.52 2.72 -12.35
N VAL A 481 18.67 1.40 -12.18
CA VAL A 481 17.72 0.39 -12.70
C VAL A 481 16.33 0.61 -12.10
N ASN A 482 16.23 0.81 -10.79
CA ASN A 482 14.97 1.11 -10.11
C ASN A 482 14.36 2.42 -10.60
N SER A 483 15.15 3.46 -10.86
CA SER A 483 14.66 4.74 -11.39
C SER A 483 14.11 4.61 -12.81
N ALA A 484 14.76 3.85 -13.69
CA ALA A 484 14.28 3.56 -15.03
C ALA A 484 12.99 2.72 -15.00
N SER A 485 12.96 1.69 -14.14
CA SER A 485 11.78 0.85 -13.91
C SER A 485 10.60 1.69 -13.40
N ARG A 486 10.82 2.58 -12.41
CA ARG A 486 9.80 3.53 -11.95
C ARG A 486 9.26 4.38 -13.10
N TYR A 487 10.12 4.95 -13.95
CA TYR A 487 9.66 5.75 -15.08
C TYR A 487 8.76 4.96 -16.03
N TYR A 488 9.14 3.72 -16.35
CA TYR A 488 8.32 2.82 -17.16
C TYR A 488 6.97 2.51 -16.48
N GLN A 489 7.02 2.12 -15.21
CA GLN A 489 5.83 1.71 -14.47
C GLN A 489 4.82 2.84 -14.32
N ASN A 490 5.29 4.01 -13.89
CA ASN A 490 4.48 5.21 -13.68
C ASN A 490 3.70 5.65 -14.93
N ASN A 491 4.25 5.42 -16.12
CA ASN A 491 3.62 5.85 -17.37
C ASN A 491 2.80 4.74 -18.04
N LEU A 492 3.21 3.47 -17.93
CA LEU A 492 2.68 2.40 -18.78
C LEU A 492 2.01 1.24 -18.03
N THR A 493 2.35 0.99 -16.76
CA THR A 493 1.79 -0.15 -16.01
C THR A 493 0.95 0.25 -14.80
N ASP A 494 1.12 1.47 -14.29
CA ASP A 494 0.43 1.92 -13.09
C ASP A 494 -1.09 2.05 -13.27
N GLY A 495 -1.60 2.21 -14.50
CA GLY A 495 -3.04 2.35 -14.77
C GLY A 495 -3.78 1.07 -14.44
N PRO A 496 -3.46 -0.05 -15.12
CA PRO A 496 -3.98 -1.38 -14.78
C PRO A 496 -3.74 -1.76 -13.31
N ARG A 497 -2.62 -1.33 -12.73
CA ARG A 497 -2.36 -1.58 -11.31
C ARG A 497 -3.27 -0.76 -10.37
N GLN A 498 -3.63 0.46 -10.75
CA GLN A 498 -4.63 1.22 -10.01
C GLN A 498 -6.01 0.56 -10.14
N ASP A 499 -6.37 0.11 -11.34
CA ASP A 499 -7.59 -0.64 -11.59
C ASP A 499 -7.65 -1.94 -10.76
N SER A 500 -6.50 -2.60 -10.55
CA SER A 500 -6.43 -3.81 -9.71
C SER A 500 -6.67 -3.53 -8.23
N TYR A 501 -6.22 -2.38 -7.70
CA TYR A 501 -6.59 -1.91 -6.37
C TYR A 501 -8.09 -1.62 -6.27
N ASP A 502 -8.62 -0.88 -7.25
CA ASP A 502 -10.02 -0.46 -7.25
C ASP A 502 -10.98 -1.66 -7.37
N LEU A 503 -10.59 -2.70 -8.09
CA LEU A 503 -11.32 -3.97 -8.19
C LEU A 503 -11.30 -4.76 -6.87
N PHE A 504 -10.11 -4.98 -6.29
CA PHE A 504 -9.97 -5.79 -5.07
C PHE A 504 -10.61 -5.14 -3.84
N LEU A 505 -10.57 -3.81 -3.75
CA LEU A 505 -11.11 -3.04 -2.62
C LEU A 505 -12.59 -2.70 -2.76
N GLY A 506 -13.20 -2.99 -3.91
CA GLY A 506 -14.62 -2.75 -4.16
C GLY A 506 -14.96 -1.30 -4.51
N ASN A 507 -13.97 -0.49 -4.90
CA ASN A 507 -14.22 0.86 -5.44
C ASN A 507 -14.88 0.78 -6.83
N PHE A 508 -14.60 -0.30 -7.58
CA PHE A 508 -15.30 -0.66 -8.80
C PHE A 508 -15.94 -2.05 -8.65
N LYS A 509 -17.23 -2.13 -8.97
CA LYS A 509 -18.05 -3.33 -8.89
C LYS A 509 -18.47 -3.75 -10.31
N PRO A 510 -17.85 -4.78 -10.90
CA PRO A 510 -18.10 -5.13 -12.30
C PRO A 510 -19.57 -5.50 -12.60
N TYR A 511 -20.28 -6.05 -11.62
CA TYR A 511 -21.70 -6.41 -11.75
C TYR A 511 -22.65 -5.21 -11.77
N ASP A 512 -22.24 -4.04 -11.26
CA ASP A 512 -23.01 -2.80 -11.28
C ASP A 512 -22.70 -1.94 -12.53
N ALA A 513 -21.61 -2.25 -13.24
CA ALA A 513 -21.14 -1.44 -14.36
C ALA A 513 -21.99 -1.66 -15.64
N SER A 514 -22.14 -0.59 -16.43
CA SER A 514 -22.88 -0.64 -17.71
C SER A 514 -22.35 -1.74 -18.65
N PHE A 515 -23.20 -2.27 -19.54
CA PHE A 515 -22.83 -3.29 -20.53
C PHE A 515 -21.65 -2.92 -21.44
N ALA A 516 -21.32 -1.63 -21.57
CA ALA A 516 -20.20 -1.18 -22.37
C ALA A 516 -18.86 -1.52 -21.69
N SER A 517 -18.00 -2.27 -22.38
CA SER A 517 -16.67 -2.61 -21.88
C SER A 517 -15.85 -1.36 -21.51
N PRO A 518 -15.26 -1.31 -20.29
CA PRO A 518 -14.38 -0.22 -19.88
C PRO A 518 -12.98 -0.32 -20.51
N PHE A 519 -12.62 -1.48 -21.07
CA PHE A 519 -11.27 -1.77 -21.54
C PHE A 519 -11.01 -1.32 -22.97
N GLN A 520 -12.07 -1.11 -23.74
CA GLN A 520 -11.99 -0.68 -25.14
C GLN A 520 -11.30 0.68 -25.30
N ASP A 521 -10.31 0.74 -26.19
CA ASP A 521 -9.66 2.00 -26.53
C ASP A 521 -10.54 2.85 -27.46
N ARG A 522 -11.01 3.98 -26.92
CA ARG A 522 -11.88 4.94 -27.61
C ARG A 522 -11.14 6.23 -27.99
N ARG A 523 -9.80 6.24 -27.94
CA ARG A 523 -8.98 7.36 -28.41
C ARG A 523 -9.07 7.48 -29.94
N PRO A 524 -8.85 8.66 -30.53
CA PRO A 524 -8.73 8.84 -31.97
C PRO A 524 -7.75 7.84 -32.63
N LEU A 525 -8.10 7.31 -33.81
CA LEU A 525 -7.27 6.34 -34.54
C LEU A 525 -5.82 6.81 -34.74
N ILE A 526 -5.60 8.10 -34.99
CA ILE A 526 -4.25 8.65 -35.13
C ILE A 526 -3.40 8.45 -33.87
N ILE A 527 -4.00 8.57 -32.68
CA ILE A 527 -3.29 8.34 -31.42
C ILE A 527 -2.95 6.86 -31.27
N GLN A 528 -3.89 5.97 -31.64
CA GLN A 528 -3.71 4.52 -31.55
C GLN A 528 -2.64 3.98 -32.51
N LEU A 529 -2.52 4.55 -33.72
CA LEU A 529 -1.62 4.05 -34.78
C LEU A 529 -0.16 4.47 -34.60
N ILE A 530 0.12 5.62 -33.98
CA ILE A 530 1.47 6.18 -33.88
C ILE A 530 2.48 5.26 -33.16
N PRO A 531 2.16 4.57 -32.04
CA PRO A 531 3.07 3.60 -31.43
C PRO A 531 3.47 2.47 -32.37
N THR A 532 2.52 1.95 -33.17
CA THR A 532 2.78 0.91 -34.17
C THR A 532 3.69 1.42 -35.27
N ILE A 533 3.47 2.66 -35.75
CA ILE A 533 4.33 3.32 -36.73
C ILE A 533 5.75 3.50 -36.18
N LEU A 534 5.87 3.92 -34.92
CA LEU A 534 7.17 4.09 -34.26
C LEU A 534 7.91 2.76 -34.12
N TYR A 535 7.22 1.71 -33.69
CA TYR A 535 7.80 0.35 -33.58
C TYR A 535 8.26 -0.19 -34.93
N ALA A 536 7.41 -0.08 -35.96
CA ALA A 536 7.77 -0.49 -37.32
C ALA A 536 8.99 0.29 -37.85
N SER A 537 9.03 1.61 -37.62
CA SER A 537 10.16 2.46 -38.04
C SER A 537 11.46 2.10 -37.30
N LEU A 538 11.40 1.83 -35.99
CA LEU A 538 12.55 1.35 -35.21
C LEU A 538 13.04 -0.02 -35.68
N THR A 539 12.12 -0.91 -36.06
CA THR A 539 12.44 -2.25 -36.57
C THR A 539 13.17 -2.16 -37.91
N VAL A 540 12.68 -1.32 -38.82
CA VAL A 540 13.34 -1.06 -40.12
C VAL A 540 14.71 -0.41 -39.91
N LEU A 541 14.82 0.55 -38.97
CA LEU A 541 16.08 1.20 -38.62
C LEU A 541 17.10 0.19 -38.09
N GLY A 542 16.70 -0.66 -37.14
CA GLY A 542 17.54 -1.73 -36.61
C GLY A 542 17.94 -2.76 -37.67
N ALA A 543 16.99 -3.22 -38.48
CA ALA A 543 17.27 -4.17 -39.56
C ALA A 543 18.27 -3.61 -40.59
N THR A 544 18.19 -2.30 -40.87
CA THR A 544 19.14 -1.63 -41.79
C THR A 544 20.54 -1.52 -41.22
N ILE A 545 20.69 -1.38 -39.90
CA ILE A 545 21.99 -1.33 -39.21
C ILE A 545 22.63 -2.72 -39.11
N PHE A 546 21.85 -3.72 -38.67
CA PHE A 546 22.37 -5.06 -38.36
C PHE A 546 22.40 -6.01 -39.56
N PHE A 547 21.49 -5.84 -40.52
CA PHE A 547 21.36 -6.72 -41.68
C PHE A 547 21.29 -5.94 -43.02
N PRO A 548 22.25 -5.05 -43.31
CA PRO A 548 22.26 -4.33 -44.58
C PRO A 548 22.47 -5.30 -45.75
N LYS A 549 21.65 -5.20 -46.79
CA LYS A 549 21.94 -5.90 -48.06
C LYS A 549 23.17 -5.25 -48.71
N ASN A 550 24.22 -6.05 -48.94
CA ASN A 550 25.53 -5.64 -49.46
C ASN A 550 26.35 -4.80 -48.47
N HIS A 551 26.19 -3.47 -48.51
CA HIS A 551 26.92 -2.53 -47.66
C HIS A 551 25.94 -1.50 -47.09
N PHE A 552 26.18 -1.06 -45.86
CA PHE A 552 25.36 -0.04 -45.20
C PHE A 552 25.23 1.25 -46.05
N THR A 553 26.30 1.63 -46.74
CA THR A 553 26.38 2.82 -47.59
C THR A 553 25.68 2.71 -48.94
N SER A 554 25.06 1.57 -49.26
CA SER A 554 24.24 1.43 -50.46
C SER A 554 23.09 2.44 -50.45
N SER A 555 22.82 3.10 -51.58
CA SER A 555 21.79 4.16 -51.69
C SER A 555 20.41 3.71 -51.20
N LYS A 556 20.06 2.43 -51.40
CA LYS A 556 18.80 1.85 -50.89
C LYS A 556 18.78 1.75 -49.37
N ASN A 557 19.86 1.25 -48.75
CA ASN A 557 19.96 1.14 -47.29
C ASN A 557 20.01 2.53 -46.65
N LEU A 558 20.72 3.48 -47.25
CA LEU A 558 20.75 4.87 -46.77
C LEU A 558 19.37 5.53 -46.85
N LEU A 559 18.60 5.28 -47.92
CA LEU A 559 17.22 5.76 -48.03
C LEU A 559 16.31 5.16 -46.96
N PHE A 560 16.35 3.85 -46.72
CA PHE A 560 15.59 3.21 -45.65
C PHE A 560 16.00 3.72 -44.26
N PHE A 561 17.29 3.90 -44.03
CA PHE A 561 17.81 4.47 -42.79
C PHE A 561 17.32 5.91 -42.56
N LEU A 562 17.39 6.78 -43.57
CA LEU A 562 16.95 8.18 -43.48
C LEU A 562 15.44 8.30 -43.28
N THR A 563 14.65 7.59 -44.08
CA THR A 563 13.19 7.57 -43.95
C THR A 563 12.75 7.03 -42.60
N ALA A 564 13.30 5.91 -42.14
CA ALA A 564 13.03 5.37 -40.81
C ALA A 564 13.45 6.34 -39.69
N SER A 565 14.62 7.00 -39.81
CA SER A 565 15.08 8.00 -38.84
C SER A 565 14.14 9.20 -38.76
N ILE A 566 13.68 9.72 -39.90
CA ILE A 566 12.70 10.81 -39.96
C ILE A 566 11.37 10.37 -39.33
N MET A 567 10.88 9.18 -39.65
CA MET A 567 9.63 8.66 -39.09
C MET A 567 9.71 8.44 -37.58
N VAL A 568 10.85 7.97 -37.06
CA VAL A 568 11.12 7.86 -35.63
C VAL A 568 11.10 9.24 -34.97
N LEU A 569 11.75 10.24 -35.57
CA LEU A 569 11.77 11.61 -35.04
C LEU A 569 10.38 12.26 -35.03
N LEU A 570 9.62 12.15 -36.12
CA LEU A 570 8.27 12.71 -36.23
C LEU A 570 7.31 12.03 -35.27
N SER A 571 7.31 10.70 -35.23
CA SER A 571 6.43 9.91 -34.35
C SER A 571 6.81 10.12 -32.88
N GLY A 572 8.11 10.13 -32.55
CA GLY A 572 8.59 10.41 -31.21
C GLY A 572 8.22 11.82 -30.73
N ASN A 573 8.38 12.84 -31.56
CA ASN A 573 7.96 14.20 -31.24
C ASN A 573 6.43 14.30 -31.07
N PHE A 574 5.66 13.60 -31.89
CA PHE A 574 4.20 13.53 -31.75
C PHE A 574 3.78 12.89 -30.41
N VAL A 575 4.43 11.79 -30.02
CA VAL A 575 4.20 11.10 -28.74
C VAL A 575 4.53 12.02 -27.57
N ILE A 576 5.68 12.70 -27.57
CA ILE A 576 6.08 13.61 -26.49
C ILE A 576 5.12 14.81 -26.38
N LYS A 577 4.70 15.39 -27.51
CA LYS A 577 3.74 16.51 -27.52
C LYS A 577 2.36 16.10 -26.99
N ASN A 578 1.92 14.88 -27.31
CA ASN A 578 0.64 14.33 -26.88
C ASN A 578 0.79 13.35 -25.70
N GLY A 579 1.83 13.47 -24.88
CA GLY A 579 2.21 12.43 -23.93
C GLY A 579 1.12 12.01 -22.95
N MET A 580 0.22 12.94 -22.55
CA MET A 580 -0.95 12.59 -21.73
C MET A 580 -1.87 11.55 -22.39
N GLN A 581 -1.93 11.48 -23.71
CA GLN A 581 -2.75 10.48 -24.41
C GLN A 581 -2.10 9.09 -24.41
N TYR A 582 -0.81 9.00 -24.14
CA TYR A 582 -0.01 7.76 -24.19
C TYR A 582 0.32 7.20 -22.81
N VAL A 583 -0.02 7.92 -21.74
CA VAL A 583 -0.03 7.36 -20.39
C VAL A 583 -1.16 6.33 -20.30
N ASN A 584 -0.85 5.18 -19.72
CA ASN A 584 -1.84 4.15 -19.43
C ASN A 584 -2.60 4.55 -18.16
N TRP A 585 -3.70 5.28 -18.34
CA TRP A 585 -4.57 5.74 -17.25
C TRP A 585 -5.44 4.60 -16.70
N PRO A 586 -5.84 4.67 -15.41
CA PRO A 586 -6.85 3.77 -14.88
C PRO A 586 -8.17 3.94 -15.63
N LYS A 587 -8.85 2.83 -15.89
CA LYS A 587 -10.08 2.77 -16.69
C LYS A 587 -11.34 2.54 -15.85
N LEU A 588 -11.20 2.00 -14.64
CA LEU A 588 -12.34 1.59 -13.80
C LEU A 588 -12.91 2.74 -12.97
N VAL A 589 -12.04 3.49 -12.28
CA VAL A 589 -12.45 4.59 -11.39
C VAL A 589 -11.77 5.89 -11.82
N ASN A 590 -12.54 6.99 -11.83
CA ASN A 590 -11.99 8.30 -12.15
C ASN A 590 -11.08 8.81 -11.01
N VAL A 591 -9.91 9.33 -11.39
CA VAL A 591 -8.91 9.91 -10.47
C VAL A 591 -9.19 11.37 -10.06
N GLY A 592 -10.26 11.99 -10.58
CA GLY A 592 -10.75 13.33 -10.23
C GLY A 592 -10.02 14.48 -10.93
N PHE A 593 -8.69 14.40 -11.04
CA PHE A 593 -7.86 15.41 -11.71
C PHE A 593 -7.80 15.24 -13.24
N LEU A 594 -8.31 14.12 -13.77
CA LEU A 594 -8.33 13.80 -15.20
C LEU A 594 -9.77 13.83 -15.73
N ALA A 595 -10.02 14.69 -16.71
CA ALA A 595 -11.29 14.76 -17.43
C ALA A 595 -11.16 14.09 -18.81
N THR A 596 -12.25 13.48 -19.27
CA THR A 596 -12.34 12.93 -20.63
C THR A 596 -13.29 13.77 -21.47
N ASN A 597 -12.73 14.56 -22.38
CA ASN A 597 -13.55 15.33 -23.32
C ASN A 597 -13.94 14.43 -24.49
N ARG A 598 -15.25 14.29 -24.74
CA ARG A 598 -15.77 13.75 -25.99
C ARG A 598 -15.79 14.88 -27.02
N GLY A 599 -15.01 14.76 -28.09
CA GLY A 599 -15.01 15.77 -29.15
C GLY A 599 -16.37 15.84 -29.84
N PHE A 600 -16.96 17.02 -30.00
CA PHE A 600 -18.04 17.22 -30.95
C PHE A 600 -17.42 17.44 -32.33
N ASP A 601 -17.88 16.69 -33.34
CA ASP A 601 -17.40 16.89 -34.71
C ASP A 601 -17.97 18.19 -35.29
N VAL A 602 -17.32 18.77 -36.31
CA VAL A 602 -17.68 20.08 -36.93
C VAL A 602 -19.12 20.12 -37.49
N LYS A 603 -19.76 18.95 -37.61
CA LYS A 603 -21.16 18.77 -38.06
C LYS A 603 -22.17 18.51 -36.93
N GLY A 604 -21.81 18.71 -35.66
CA GLY A 604 -22.73 18.53 -34.52
C GLY A 604 -23.14 17.07 -34.25
N LYS A 605 -22.55 16.09 -34.94
CA LYS A 605 -22.65 14.67 -34.58
C LYS A 605 -21.58 14.38 -33.53
N GLY A 606 -21.99 13.87 -32.36
CA GLY A 606 -21.08 13.48 -31.29
C GLY A 606 -20.05 12.47 -31.81
N SER A 607 -18.77 12.86 -31.82
CA SER A 607 -17.70 11.92 -32.09
C SER A 607 -17.40 11.18 -30.79
N ASN A 608 -17.33 9.85 -30.84
CA ASN A 608 -16.97 9.00 -29.69
C ASN A 608 -15.49 9.11 -29.28
N ASN A 609 -14.74 10.05 -29.87
CA ASN A 609 -13.32 10.24 -29.61
C ASN A 609 -13.09 10.80 -28.20
N LEU A 610 -12.47 9.98 -27.35
CA LEU A 610 -12.04 10.36 -26.01
C LEU A 610 -10.66 11.02 -26.05
N LYS A 611 -10.56 12.20 -25.45
CA LYS A 611 -9.28 12.90 -25.23
C LYS A 611 -9.10 13.22 -23.76
N TYR A 612 -7.95 12.82 -23.21
CA TYR A 612 -7.60 13.10 -21.81
C TYR A 612 -7.15 14.55 -21.63
N VAL A 613 -7.76 15.27 -20.69
CA VAL A 613 -7.47 16.68 -20.38
C VAL A 613 -7.43 16.85 -18.84
N ILE A 614 -6.72 17.87 -18.37
CA ILE A 614 -6.74 18.24 -16.94
C ILE A 614 -8.14 18.71 -16.57
N SER A 615 -8.67 18.22 -15.45
CA SER A 615 -9.96 18.65 -14.91
C SER A 615 -9.98 20.15 -14.61
N SER A 616 -11.13 20.81 -14.82
CA SER A 616 -11.33 22.23 -14.53
C SER A 616 -11.12 22.57 -13.05
N ASN A 617 -11.32 21.60 -12.16
CA ASN A 617 -11.19 21.79 -10.71
C ASN A 617 -9.73 21.86 -10.25
N PHE A 618 -8.78 21.58 -11.15
CA PHE A 618 -7.36 21.61 -10.86
C PHE A 618 -6.66 22.66 -11.72
N THR A 619 -5.97 23.57 -11.06
CA THR A 619 -5.20 24.61 -11.73
C THR A 619 -3.71 24.31 -11.62
N LYS A 620 -2.96 24.69 -12.66
CA LYS A 620 -1.50 24.71 -12.53
C LYS A 620 -1.15 25.84 -11.57
N PRO A 621 -0.30 25.59 -10.55
CA PRO A 621 0.15 26.67 -9.69
C PRO A 621 0.76 27.74 -10.57
N SER A 622 0.29 28.98 -10.43
CA SER A 622 0.85 30.10 -11.17
C SER A 622 2.35 30.11 -10.90
N SER A 623 3.15 30.11 -11.98
CA SER A 623 4.54 30.51 -11.85
C SER A 623 4.48 31.98 -11.42
N SER A 624 4.39 32.23 -10.11
CA SER A 624 4.60 33.55 -9.57
C SER A 624 5.91 34.02 -10.19
N LYS A 625 5.80 35.07 -11.01
CA LYS A 625 6.95 35.87 -11.39
C LYS A 625 7.71 36.14 -10.09
N LYS A 626 9.04 36.02 -10.16
CA LYS A 626 9.92 36.53 -9.11
C LYS A 626 9.42 37.92 -8.72
N GLU A 627 8.85 38.06 -7.53
CA GLU A 627 8.79 39.31 -6.79
C GLU A 627 9.78 39.18 -5.63
#